data_AF-A0A950CGG5-F1
#
_entry.id   AF-A0A950CGG5-F1
#
_cell.length_a   1.000
_cell.length_b   1.000
_cell.length_c   1.000
_cell.angle_alpha   90.00
_cell.angle_beta   90.00
_cell.angle_gamma   90.00
#
_symmetry.space_group_name_H-M   'P 1'
#
loop_
_entity.id
_entity.type
_entity.pdbx_description
1 polymer ?
#
loop_
_entity_poly.entity_id
_entity_poly.type
_entity_poly.pdbx_seq_one_letter_code
_entity_poly.pdbx_strand_id
1 'polypeptide(L)'
;MADHTVVADDEVDLSRRKFLTRATIVTGAVGTAFAAVPFIESWSPSERTRAAGLPTEVDLAKLEPGQMIMPVWRKSPIYVVRRTPDMVARIAGHDAELKDPQSNDSDQPAYAKNPMRARSAEFLVLVGTCTHLGCLP
;
A
#
# COMPACT_ATOMS: atom_id res chain seq x y z
N MET A 1 -85.48 13.88 -12.12
CA MET A 1 -84.33 14.68 -12.56
C MET A 1 -83.67 15.20 -11.29
N ALA A 2 -82.45 14.86 -10.92
CA ALA A 2 -81.30 14.46 -11.70
C ALA A 2 -80.62 13.23 -11.11
N ASP A 3 -80.17 12.36 -11.99
CA ASP A 3 -79.29 11.23 -11.70
C ASP A 3 -77.91 11.81 -11.41
N HIS A 4 -77.46 11.73 -10.15
CA HIS A 4 -76.11 12.13 -9.77
C HIS A 4 -75.16 10.99 -10.11
N THR A 5 -74.67 10.99 -11.34
CA THR A 5 -73.56 10.15 -11.76
C THR A 5 -72.34 10.48 -10.91
N VAL A 6 -71.97 9.56 -10.03
CA VAL A 6 -70.66 9.54 -9.37
C VAL A 6 -69.62 9.46 -10.48
N VAL A 7 -68.89 10.55 -10.69
CA VAL A 7 -67.73 10.58 -11.59
C VAL A 7 -66.77 9.51 -11.09
N ALA A 8 -66.47 8.55 -11.96
CA ALA A 8 -65.51 7.48 -11.68
C ALA A 8 -64.18 8.10 -11.23
N ASP A 9 -63.66 7.58 -10.12
CA ASP A 9 -62.37 7.91 -9.52
C ASP A 9 -61.29 7.95 -10.61
N ASP A 10 -60.43 8.98 -10.62
CA ASP A 10 -59.29 9.09 -11.54
C ASP A 10 -58.45 7.81 -11.41
N GLU A 11 -58.56 6.88 -12.36
CA GLU A 11 -57.87 5.60 -12.30
C GLU A 11 -56.36 5.86 -12.29
N VAL A 12 -55.72 5.62 -11.15
CA VAL A 12 -54.32 5.95 -10.93
C VAL A 12 -53.45 5.18 -11.91
N ASP A 13 -52.74 5.91 -12.78
CA ASP A 13 -51.80 5.30 -13.72
C ASP A 13 -50.58 4.69 -12.99
N LEU A 14 -50.69 3.40 -12.73
CA LEU A 14 -49.66 2.60 -12.06
C LEU A 14 -48.36 2.51 -12.87
N SER A 15 -48.41 2.69 -14.19
CA SER A 15 -47.22 2.64 -15.05
C SER A 15 -46.36 3.87 -14.84
N ARG A 16 -46.98 5.06 -14.82
CA ARG A 16 -46.31 6.34 -14.52
C ARG A 16 -45.76 6.36 -13.11
N ARG A 17 -46.50 5.84 -12.13
CA ARG A 17 -46.03 5.70 -10.74
C ARG A 17 -44.79 4.82 -10.65
N LYS A 18 -44.82 3.62 -11.26
CA LYS A 18 -43.68 2.70 -11.27
C LYS A 18 -42.46 3.29 -11.97
N PHE A 19 -42.68 4.02 -13.08
CA PHE A 19 -41.62 4.73 -13.78
C PHE A 19 -40.93 5.75 -12.88
N LEU A 20 -41.70 6.66 -12.26
CA LEU A 20 -41.15 7.69 -11.37
C LEU A 20 -40.42 7.07 -10.18
N THR A 21 -40.98 6.04 -9.54
CA THR A 21 -40.31 5.34 -8.42
C THR A 21 -38.97 4.74 -8.84
N ARG A 22 -38.91 4.05 -9.99
CA ARG A 22 -37.65 3.48 -10.49
C ARG A 22 -36.64 4.56 -10.84
N ALA A 23 -37.07 5.62 -11.51
CA ALA A 23 -36.22 6.74 -11.86
C ALA A 23 -35.62 7.40 -10.60
N THR A 24 -36.42 7.63 -9.55
CA THR A 24 -35.94 8.18 -8.28
C THR A 24 -34.93 7.25 -7.60
N ILE A 25 -35.19 5.94 -7.54
CA ILE A 25 -34.27 4.96 -6.94
C ILE A 25 -32.94 4.93 -7.69
N VAL A 26 -32.98 4.87 -9.02
CA VAL A 26 -31.76 4.84 -9.85
C VAL A 26 -30.94 6.10 -9.64
N THR A 27 -31.57 7.28 -9.73
CA THR A 27 -30.88 8.56 -9.52
C THR A 27 -30.31 8.68 -8.11
N GLY A 28 -31.05 8.24 -7.09
CA GLY A 28 -30.58 8.21 -5.70
C GLY A 28 -29.36 7.29 -5.52
N ALA A 29 -29.42 6.08 -6.07
CA ALA A 29 -28.31 5.11 -6.00
C ALA A 29 -27.05 5.64 -6.68
N VAL A 30 -27.19 6.26 -7.87
CA VAL A 30 -26.08 6.92 -8.57
C VAL A 30 -25.52 8.04 -7.71
N GLY A 31 -26.35 8.95 -7.19
CA GLY A 31 -25.91 10.04 -6.32
C GLY A 31 -25.14 9.55 -5.09
N THR A 32 -25.60 8.49 -4.44
CA THR A 32 -24.89 7.87 -3.30
C THR A 32 -23.53 7.33 -3.71
N ALA A 33 -23.42 6.64 -4.86
CA ALA A 33 -22.13 6.15 -5.35
C ALA A 33 -21.16 7.31 -5.64
N PHE A 34 -21.64 8.37 -6.30
CA PHE A 34 -20.83 9.57 -6.59
C PHE A 34 -20.37 10.31 -5.33
N ALA A 35 -21.12 10.26 -4.24
CA ALA A 35 -20.70 10.82 -2.96
C ALA A 35 -19.73 9.90 -2.19
N ALA A 36 -19.96 8.59 -2.22
CA ALA A 36 -19.17 7.61 -1.47
C ALA A 36 -17.75 7.42 -2.02
N VAL A 37 -17.59 7.40 -3.36
CA VAL A 37 -16.29 7.17 -4.01
C VAL A 37 -15.22 8.18 -3.57
N PRO A 38 -15.39 9.50 -3.70
CA PRO A 38 -14.35 10.46 -3.30
C PRO A 38 -14.09 10.45 -1.78
N PHE A 39 -15.09 10.08 -0.98
CA PHE A 39 -14.91 9.95 0.47
C PHE A 39 -13.98 8.77 0.80
N ILE A 40 -14.15 7.62 0.14
CA ILE A 40 -13.25 6.47 0.29
C ILE A 40 -11.87 6.79 -0.28
N GLU A 41 -11.80 7.44 -1.45
CA GLU A 41 -10.53 7.85 -2.06
C GLU A 41 -9.75 8.85 -1.19
N SER A 42 -10.42 9.64 -0.35
CA SER A 42 -9.78 10.56 0.59
C SER A 42 -8.86 9.88 1.61
N TRP A 43 -9.03 8.57 1.84
CA TRP A 43 -8.13 7.76 2.69
C TRP A 43 -6.85 7.34 1.96
N SER A 44 -6.76 7.52 0.65
CA SER A 44 -5.57 7.18 -0.13
C SER A 44 -4.42 8.18 0.15
N PRO A 45 -3.16 7.80 -0.16
CA PRO A 45 -2.02 8.68 0.07
C PRO A 45 -2.13 10.00 -0.71
N SER A 46 -2.04 11.12 0.01
CA SER A 46 -2.00 12.46 -0.58
C SER A 46 -0.79 12.66 -1.49
N GLU A 47 -0.88 13.62 -2.43
CA GLU A 47 0.22 13.97 -3.34
C GLU A 47 1.50 14.39 -2.59
N ARG A 48 1.38 15.10 -1.47
CA ARG A 48 2.54 15.40 -0.60
C ARG A 48 3.23 14.14 -0.10
N THR A 49 2.46 13.10 0.24
CA THR A 49 3.00 11.82 0.71
C THR A 49 3.65 11.04 -0.43
N ARG A 50 3.05 11.07 -1.63
CA ARG A 50 3.65 10.48 -2.84
C ARG A 50 4.96 11.17 -3.22
N ALA A 51 5.01 12.50 -3.15
CA ALA A 51 6.22 13.30 -3.40
C ALA A 51 7.33 13.01 -2.38
N ALA A 52 7.00 12.79 -1.11
CA ALA A 52 7.98 12.37 -0.09
C ALA A 52 8.57 10.97 -0.35
N GLY A 53 8.02 10.21 -1.31
CA GLY A 53 8.51 8.90 -1.72
C GLY A 53 9.51 8.91 -2.88
N LEU A 54 10.02 10.08 -3.28
CA LEU A 54 11.06 10.22 -4.30
C LEU A 54 12.37 9.49 -3.89
N PRO A 55 13.21 9.09 -4.86
CA PRO A 55 14.52 8.52 -4.56
C PRO A 55 15.37 9.47 -3.70
N THR A 56 16.06 8.93 -2.71
CA THR A 56 17.00 9.67 -1.87
C THR A 56 18.40 9.11 -2.09
N GLU A 57 19.35 10.00 -2.37
CA GLU A 57 20.75 9.64 -2.52
C GLU A 57 21.44 9.71 -1.15
N VAL A 58 22.30 8.73 -0.88
CA VAL A 58 23.07 8.63 0.36
C VAL A 58 24.53 8.47 -0.02
N ASP A 59 25.36 9.38 0.48
CA ASP A 59 26.82 9.30 0.29
C ASP A 59 27.42 8.20 1.16
N LEU A 60 28.07 7.23 0.52
CA LEU A 60 28.72 6.09 1.16
C LEU A 60 30.20 6.35 1.47
N ALA A 61 30.80 7.43 0.95
CA ALA A 61 32.25 7.66 1.03
C ALA A 61 32.76 7.82 2.47
N LYS A 62 31.91 8.32 3.37
CA LYS A 62 32.23 8.57 4.78
C LYS A 62 31.87 7.42 5.71
N LEU A 63 31.33 6.32 5.17
CA LEU A 63 30.88 5.19 5.96
C LEU A 63 32.08 4.26 6.21
N GLU A 64 32.48 4.08 7.46
CA GLU A 64 33.59 3.20 7.81
C GLU A 64 33.15 1.72 7.89
N PRO A 65 34.05 0.75 7.66
CA PRO A 65 33.72 -0.66 7.82
C PRO A 65 33.25 -0.96 9.26
N GLY A 66 32.13 -1.69 9.37
CA GLY A 66 31.44 -1.96 10.63
C GLY A 66 30.44 -0.89 11.05
N GLN A 67 30.40 0.26 10.38
CA GLN A 67 29.47 1.34 10.68
C GLN A 67 28.13 1.15 9.97
N MET A 68 27.08 1.62 10.63
CA MET A 68 25.74 1.74 10.09
C MET A 68 25.26 3.19 10.17
N ILE A 69 24.59 3.65 9.13
CA ILE A 69 23.79 4.89 9.12
C ILE A 69 22.32 4.55 8.89
N MET A 70 21.43 5.44 9.37
CA MET A 70 19.98 5.22 9.34
C MET A 70 19.24 6.44 8.74
N PRO A 71 19.40 6.72 7.44
CA PRO A 71 18.54 7.69 6.76
C PRO A 71 17.07 7.25 6.80
N VAL A 72 16.17 8.22 6.86
CA VAL A 72 14.72 7.97 6.81
C VAL A 72 14.23 8.12 5.37
N TRP A 73 13.56 7.10 4.84
CA TRP A 73 12.90 7.13 3.53
C TRP A 73 11.48 6.64 3.67
N ARG A 74 10.50 7.38 3.12
CA ARG A 74 9.06 7.06 3.25
C ARG A 74 8.61 6.78 4.70
N LYS A 75 9.11 7.57 5.66
CA LYS A 75 8.88 7.41 7.10
C LYS A 75 9.36 6.06 7.68
N SER A 76 10.13 5.28 6.92
CA SER A 76 10.75 4.04 7.36
C SER A 76 12.26 4.27 7.48
N PRO A 77 12.92 3.75 8.53
CA PRO A 77 14.37 3.82 8.60
C PRO A 77 14.97 2.85 7.58
N ILE A 78 15.99 3.30 6.88
CA ILE A 78 16.77 2.47 5.95
C ILE A 78 18.12 2.23 6.60
N TYR A 79 18.45 0.97 6.85
CA TYR A 79 19.75 0.60 7.41
C TYR A 79 20.73 0.46 6.27
N VAL A 80 21.78 1.29 6.29
CA VAL A 80 22.89 1.19 5.36
C VAL A 80 24.13 0.83 6.16
N VAL A 81 24.61 -0.39 5.96
CA VAL A 81 25.73 -0.97 6.71
C VAL A 81 26.89 -1.21 5.75
N ARG A 82 28.09 -0.76 6.10
CA ARG A 82 29.32 -1.18 5.44
C ARG A 82 29.90 -2.36 6.20
N ARG A 83 29.73 -3.57 5.68
CA ARG A 83 30.16 -4.83 6.32
C ARG A 83 31.67 -4.97 6.28
N THR A 84 32.25 -5.47 7.37
CA THR A 84 33.66 -5.88 7.40
C THR A 84 33.85 -7.24 6.72
N PRO A 85 35.07 -7.61 6.31
CA PRO A 85 35.34 -8.95 5.78
C PRO A 85 34.92 -10.09 6.72
N ASP A 86 35.10 -9.90 8.04
CA ASP A 86 34.67 -10.86 9.06
C ASP A 86 33.15 -11.02 9.09
N MET A 87 32.40 -9.91 9.05
CA MET A 87 30.94 -9.96 9.00
C MET A 87 30.44 -10.72 7.76
N VAL A 88 31.08 -10.52 6.61
CA VAL A 88 30.74 -11.22 5.37
C VAL A 88 31.05 -12.72 5.46
N ALA A 89 32.22 -13.08 6.02
CA ALA A 89 32.62 -14.46 6.19
C ALA A 89 31.66 -15.26 7.08
N ARG A 90 31.08 -14.60 8.09
CA ARG A 90 30.14 -15.21 9.05
C ARG A 90 28.71 -15.42 8.52
N ILE A 91 28.40 -14.98 7.29
CA ILE A 91 27.06 -15.17 6.72
C ILE A 91 26.80 -16.63 6.32
N ALA A 92 27.84 -17.32 5.84
CA ALA A 92 27.72 -18.69 5.34
C ALA A 92 27.61 -19.73 6.46
N GLY A 93 26.93 -20.85 6.18
CA GLY A 93 26.89 -22.02 7.07
C GLY A 93 25.68 -22.10 7.99
N HIS A 94 24.73 -21.17 7.89
CA HIS A 94 23.55 -21.10 8.75
C HIS A 94 22.23 -21.49 8.06
N ASP A 95 22.27 -21.98 6.82
CA ASP A 95 21.07 -22.21 6.00
C ASP A 95 20.00 -23.07 6.68
N ALA A 96 20.40 -24.06 7.49
CA ALA A 96 19.48 -24.93 8.24
C ALA A 96 18.78 -24.23 9.42
N GLU A 97 19.33 -23.11 9.90
CA GLU A 97 18.78 -22.31 11.01
C GLU A 97 17.89 -21.16 10.51
N LEU A 98 17.98 -20.82 9.22
CA LEU A 98 17.25 -19.71 8.63
C LEU A 98 15.83 -20.14 8.21
N LYS A 99 14.83 -19.32 8.53
CA LYS A 99 13.44 -19.53 8.06
C LYS A 99 13.33 -19.42 6.53
N ASP A 100 14.06 -18.49 5.94
CA ASP A 100 14.06 -18.23 4.49
C ASP A 100 15.52 -18.04 4.02
N PRO A 101 16.28 -19.13 3.83
CA PRO A 101 17.69 -19.06 3.44
C PRO A 101 17.87 -18.55 2.01
N GLN A 102 16.94 -18.87 1.12
CA GLN A 102 17.02 -18.58 -0.32
C GLN A 102 16.24 -17.31 -0.73
N SER A 103 15.66 -16.57 0.22
CA SER A 103 14.87 -15.36 -0.05
C SER A 103 13.67 -15.61 -0.98
N ASN A 104 13.00 -16.76 -0.81
CA ASN A 104 11.82 -17.14 -1.60
C ASN A 104 10.53 -16.49 -1.05
N ASP A 105 10.46 -16.30 0.26
CA ASP A 105 9.29 -15.73 0.93
C ASP A 105 9.44 -14.22 1.15
N SER A 106 10.67 -13.71 1.13
CA SER A 106 10.97 -12.28 1.22
C SER A 106 10.81 -11.55 -0.12
N ASP A 107 10.19 -10.35 -0.09
CA ASP A 107 10.20 -9.44 -1.22
C ASP A 107 11.61 -8.83 -1.39
N GLN A 108 12.29 -9.21 -2.48
CA GLN A 108 13.65 -8.81 -2.78
C GLN A 108 13.79 -8.44 -4.25
N PRO A 109 14.54 -7.38 -4.57
CA PRO A 109 14.88 -7.08 -5.95
C PRO A 109 15.73 -8.21 -6.54
N ALA A 110 15.64 -8.41 -7.86
CA ALA A 110 16.30 -9.53 -8.54
C ALA A 110 17.81 -9.61 -8.26
N TYR A 111 18.50 -8.48 -8.11
CA TYR A 111 19.93 -8.43 -7.81
C TYR A 111 20.28 -8.84 -6.36
N ALA A 112 19.31 -8.88 -5.45
CA ALA A 112 19.49 -9.22 -4.04
C ALA A 112 18.99 -10.64 -3.70
N LYS A 113 18.48 -11.40 -4.67
CA LYS A 113 18.19 -12.83 -4.50
C LYS A 113 19.47 -13.66 -4.58
N ASN A 114 20.31 -13.50 -3.57
CA ASN A 114 21.58 -14.18 -3.43
C ASN A 114 21.95 -14.29 -1.93
N PRO A 115 22.94 -15.11 -1.54
CA PRO A 115 23.30 -15.31 -0.13
C PRO A 115 23.66 -14.02 0.62
N MET A 116 24.17 -13.00 -0.07
CA MET A 116 24.58 -11.73 0.54
C MET A 116 23.41 -10.73 0.70
N ARG A 117 22.26 -11.03 0.09
CA ARG A 117 21.05 -10.18 0.04
C ARG A 117 21.33 -8.74 -0.39
N ALA A 118 22.29 -8.59 -1.29
CA ALA A 118 22.81 -7.30 -1.69
C ALA A 118 23.44 -7.38 -3.08
N ARG A 119 23.63 -6.21 -3.71
CA ARG A 119 24.36 -6.09 -4.98
C ARG A 119 25.87 -6.29 -4.81
N SER A 120 26.42 -5.92 -3.66
CA SER A 120 27.82 -6.15 -3.29
C SER A 120 27.92 -6.70 -1.87
N ALA A 121 28.97 -7.45 -1.56
CA ALA A 121 29.20 -8.00 -0.22
C ALA A 121 29.59 -6.92 0.80
N GLU A 122 30.15 -5.79 0.36
CA GLU A 122 30.59 -4.71 1.25
C GLU A 122 29.41 -3.89 1.80
N PHE A 123 28.42 -3.58 0.97
CA PHE A 123 27.29 -2.73 1.39
C PHE A 123 26.02 -3.55 1.55
N LEU A 124 25.33 -3.34 2.67
CA LEU A 124 24.02 -3.91 2.94
C LEU A 124 23.01 -2.78 3.12
N VAL A 125 21.93 -2.82 2.36
CA VAL A 125 20.84 -1.84 2.41
C VAL A 125 19.55 -2.58 2.73
N LEU A 126 18.93 -2.24 3.86
CA LEU A 126 17.72 -2.88 4.35
C LEU A 126 16.65 -1.85 4.70
N VAL A 127 15.40 -2.23 4.51
CA VAL A 127 14.29 -1.56 5.18
C VAL A 127 14.32 -2.01 6.64
N GLY A 128 14.62 -1.09 7.57
CA GLY A 128 14.76 -1.33 9.01
C GLY A 128 13.42 -1.55 9.72
N THR A 129 12.55 -2.35 9.13
CA THR A 129 11.18 -2.59 9.60
C THR A 129 10.98 -4.08 9.74
N CYS A 130 10.80 -4.55 10.98
CA CYS A 130 10.59 -5.95 11.29
C CYS A 130 9.37 -6.49 10.52
N THR A 131 9.55 -7.59 9.79
CA THR A 131 8.50 -8.21 8.96
C THR A 131 7.35 -8.83 9.75
N HIS A 132 7.42 -8.84 11.09
CA HIS A 132 6.31 -9.26 11.95
C HIS A 132 5.26 -8.15 12.08
N LEU A 133 5.61 -7.04 12.75
CA LEU A 133 4.67 -5.95 13.07
C LEU A 133 5.29 -4.55 12.93
N GLY A 134 6.45 -4.44 12.27
CA GLY A 134 7.03 -3.15 11.88
C GLY A 134 7.86 -2.43 12.95
N CYS A 135 8.19 -3.09 14.06
CA CYS A 135 9.19 -2.56 15.02
C CYS A 135 10.57 -2.38 14.36
N LEU A 136 11.42 -1.58 15.00
CA LEU A 136 12.81 -1.37 14.58
C LEU A 136 13.66 -2.52 15.15
N PRO A 137 14.29 -3.36 14.29
CA PRO A 137 15.11 -4.48 14.74
C PRO A 137 16.50 -4.06 15.24
#